data_AF-A0A9W5AZ62-F1
#
_entry.id   AF-A0A9W5AZ62-F1
#
_cell.length_a   1.000
_cell.length_b   1.000
_cell.length_c   1.000
_cell.angle_alpha   90.00
_cell.angle_beta   90.00
_cell.angle_gamma   90.00
#
_symmetry.space_group_name_H-M   'P 1'
#
loop_
_entity.id
_entity.type
_entity.pdbx_description
1 polymer ?
#
loop_
_entity_poly.entity_id
_entity_poly.type
_entity_poly.pdbx_seq_one_letter_code
_entity_poly.pdbx_strand_id
1 'polypeptide(L)'
;MAVDVFTDLSRHFRALEADIVRAAAGTLNSAMFDARAQIIDNSKRTFDRPKDWTTSRAWVFTQAKHQDGPRMFAELRAKPEQAKVLGYQIDGGERRKGDPGATRYDVPVGADVAHTDQFGGIARGALKKAAKIAAKEKKDRTTLKARRVALRAQRIAATSDKQRARVGMRLQPLKWIAKSRGAAGTFFGTVGGVRGYWARPERSPAAPSRRKGLQSVRSIGTLKLVIAFADKAKYHKKLKFADVMLRATRSKMNAANFARELARVQARRSSP
;
A
#
# COMPACT_ATOMS: atom_id res chain seq x y z
N MET A 1 -68.77 8.33 -26.16
CA MET A 1 -67.64 9.03 -26.83
C MET A 1 -66.75 9.86 -25.90
N ALA A 2 -67.22 10.39 -24.75
CA ALA A 2 -66.35 11.15 -23.83
C ALA A 2 -65.42 10.27 -22.96
N VAL A 3 -65.82 9.05 -22.60
CA VAL A 3 -65.06 8.17 -21.68
C VAL A 3 -63.75 7.66 -22.32
N ASP A 4 -63.73 7.44 -23.64
CA ASP A 4 -62.53 6.96 -24.36
C ASP A 4 -61.42 8.00 -24.50
N VAL A 5 -61.77 9.29 -24.59
CA VAL A 5 -60.77 10.36 -24.72
C VAL A 5 -60.00 10.57 -23.41
N PHE A 6 -60.69 10.49 -22.27
CA PHE A 6 -60.06 10.64 -20.95
C PHE A 6 -59.17 9.44 -20.59
N THR A 7 -59.57 8.22 -20.94
CA THR A 7 -58.75 7.02 -20.71
C THR A 7 -57.49 7.05 -21.59
N ASP A 8 -57.60 7.52 -22.83
CA ASP A 8 -56.45 7.63 -23.74
C ASP A 8 -55.45 8.73 -23.29
N LEU A 9 -55.93 9.91 -22.90
CA LEU A 9 -55.09 10.96 -22.30
C LEU A 9 -54.36 10.47 -21.05
N SER A 10 -55.05 9.77 -20.15
CA SER A 10 -54.43 9.24 -18.93
C SER A 10 -53.30 8.24 -19.23
N ARG A 11 -53.44 7.44 -20.28
CA ARG A 11 -52.42 6.49 -20.76
C ARG A 11 -51.21 7.23 -21.31
N HIS A 12 -51.43 8.27 -22.11
CA HIS A 12 -50.37 9.10 -22.67
C HIS A 12 -49.56 9.81 -21.57
N PHE A 13 -50.23 10.38 -20.55
CA PHE A 13 -49.53 11.01 -19.42
C PHE A 13 -48.68 10.03 -18.63
N ARG A 14 -49.21 8.83 -18.31
CA ARG A 14 -48.44 7.79 -17.63
C ARG A 14 -47.22 7.34 -18.43
N ALA A 15 -47.37 7.23 -19.76
CA ALA A 15 -46.26 6.88 -20.63
C ALA A 15 -45.18 7.97 -20.66
N LEU A 16 -45.59 9.25 -20.67
CA LEU A 16 -44.69 10.39 -20.62
C LEU A 16 -43.96 10.49 -19.28
N GLU A 17 -44.66 10.26 -18.17
CA GLU A 17 -44.06 10.18 -16.83
C GLU A 17 -43.00 9.07 -16.78
N ALA A 18 -43.31 7.88 -17.28
CA ALA A 18 -42.36 6.77 -17.35
C ALA A 18 -41.11 7.10 -18.19
N ASP A 19 -41.28 7.84 -19.30
CA ASP A 19 -40.15 8.28 -20.13
C ASP A 19 -39.27 9.29 -19.39
N ILE A 20 -39.86 10.27 -18.70
CA ILE A 20 -39.14 11.25 -17.89
C ILE A 20 -38.32 10.55 -16.80
N VAL A 21 -38.91 9.61 -16.07
CA VAL A 21 -38.23 8.88 -14.99
C VAL A 21 -37.09 8.01 -15.54
N ARG A 22 -37.27 7.37 -16.72
CA ARG A 22 -36.20 6.64 -17.40
C ARG A 22 -35.08 7.56 -17.90
N ALA A 23 -35.41 8.72 -18.46
CA ALA A 23 -34.45 9.71 -18.91
C ALA A 23 -33.65 10.30 -17.75
N ALA A 24 -34.30 10.52 -16.60
CA ALA A 24 -33.65 10.98 -15.38
C ALA A 24 -32.63 9.95 -14.87
N ALA A 25 -33.03 8.68 -14.79
CA ALA A 25 -32.12 7.59 -14.45
C ALA A 25 -30.95 7.48 -15.43
N GLY A 26 -31.22 7.60 -16.74
CA GLY A 26 -30.20 7.64 -17.79
C GLY A 26 -29.19 8.77 -17.59
N THR A 27 -29.68 9.97 -17.29
CA THR A 27 -28.85 11.17 -17.07
C THR A 27 -27.97 11.02 -15.83
N LEU A 28 -28.53 10.52 -14.72
CA LEU A 28 -27.77 10.23 -13.49
C LEU A 28 -26.68 9.19 -13.74
N ASN A 29 -27.02 8.12 -14.47
CA ASN A 29 -26.07 7.07 -14.82
C ASN A 29 -24.94 7.61 -15.69
N SER A 30 -25.26 8.41 -16.71
CA SER A 30 -24.28 9.06 -17.59
C SER A 30 -23.34 10.00 -16.83
N ALA A 31 -23.85 10.75 -15.83
CA ALA A 31 -23.03 11.57 -14.93
C ALA A 31 -22.03 10.74 -14.13
N MET A 32 -22.47 9.61 -13.55
CA MET A 32 -21.59 8.74 -12.77
C MET A 32 -20.57 7.98 -13.62
N PHE A 33 -20.92 7.59 -14.86
CA PHE A 33 -19.95 6.99 -15.78
C PHE A 33 -18.83 7.96 -16.14
N ASP A 34 -19.17 9.23 -16.41
CA ASP A 34 -18.18 10.29 -16.68
C ASP A 34 -17.32 10.57 -15.44
N ALA A 35 -17.94 10.69 -14.26
CA ALA A 35 -17.23 10.85 -12.99
C ALA A 35 -16.23 9.71 -12.74
N ARG A 36 -16.63 8.46 -13.02
CA ARG A 36 -15.76 7.29 -12.88
C ARG A 36 -14.59 7.34 -13.86
N ALA A 37 -14.81 7.74 -15.11
CA ALA A 37 -13.73 7.86 -16.08
C ALA A 37 -12.72 8.94 -15.65
N GLN A 38 -13.22 10.10 -15.23
CA GLN A 38 -12.39 11.22 -14.77
C GLN A 38 -11.61 10.90 -13.49
N ILE A 39 -12.20 10.19 -12.52
CA ILE A 39 -11.48 9.83 -11.29
C ILE A 39 -10.38 8.81 -11.56
N ILE A 40 -10.61 7.87 -12.50
CA ILE A 40 -9.60 6.89 -12.92
C ILE A 40 -8.43 7.61 -13.61
N ASP A 41 -8.70 8.52 -14.54
CA ASP A 41 -7.68 9.31 -15.23
C ASP A 41 -6.90 10.21 -14.25
N ASN A 42 -7.59 10.92 -13.35
CA ASN A 42 -6.97 11.70 -12.30
C ASN A 42 -6.06 10.83 -11.41
N SER A 43 -6.55 9.66 -11.00
CA SER A 43 -5.74 8.72 -10.19
C SER A 43 -4.47 8.27 -10.91
N LYS A 44 -4.53 8.01 -12.22
CA LYS A 44 -3.36 7.61 -13.01
C LYS A 44 -2.32 8.71 -13.14
N ARG A 45 -2.74 9.98 -13.19
CA ARG A 45 -1.83 11.14 -13.27
C ARG A 45 -1.23 11.50 -11.92
N THR A 46 -2.00 11.29 -10.85
CA THR A 46 -1.66 11.75 -9.50
C THR A 46 -0.79 10.75 -8.73
N PHE A 47 -1.00 9.45 -8.93
CA PHE A 47 -0.22 8.43 -8.25
C PHE A 47 1.06 8.13 -9.03
N ASP A 48 2.18 8.09 -8.32
CA ASP A 48 3.42 7.57 -8.88
C ASP A 48 3.28 6.06 -9.11
N ARG A 49 3.54 5.60 -10.33
CA ARG A 49 3.39 4.21 -10.80
C ARG A 49 2.07 3.56 -10.32
N PRO A 50 0.92 4.00 -10.86
CA PRO A 50 -0.39 3.56 -10.40
C PRO A 50 -0.62 2.07 -10.61
N LYS A 51 -1.24 1.42 -9.62
CA LYS A 51 -1.72 0.03 -9.72
C LYS A 51 -3.19 0.02 -10.12
N ASP A 52 -3.61 -0.93 -10.94
CA ASP A 52 -5.02 -1.11 -11.30
C ASP A 52 -5.93 -1.27 -10.08
N TRP A 53 -5.41 -1.88 -9.02
CA TRP A 53 -6.14 -2.09 -7.77
C TRP A 53 -6.55 -0.78 -7.09
N THR A 54 -5.73 0.29 -7.15
CA THR A 54 -6.03 1.61 -6.58
C THR A 54 -6.66 2.58 -7.58
N THR A 55 -6.73 2.20 -8.86
CA THR A 55 -7.25 3.05 -9.93
C THR A 55 -8.49 2.41 -10.55
N SER A 56 -8.36 1.72 -11.68
CA SER A 56 -9.46 1.18 -12.49
C SER A 56 -10.39 0.24 -11.72
N ARG A 57 -9.84 -0.62 -10.85
CA ARG A 57 -10.60 -1.66 -10.11
C ARG A 57 -11.12 -1.19 -8.75
N ALA A 58 -10.77 0.02 -8.32
CA ALA A 58 -11.18 0.58 -7.04
C ALA A 58 -12.62 1.07 -7.04
N TRP A 59 -13.08 1.62 -8.17
CA TRP A 59 -14.34 2.36 -8.25
C TRP A 59 -15.50 1.49 -8.76
N VAL A 60 -16.54 1.38 -7.95
CA VAL A 60 -17.80 0.68 -8.25
C VAL A 60 -18.91 1.70 -8.32
N PHE A 61 -19.83 1.45 -9.23
CA PHE A 61 -20.94 2.33 -9.54
C PHE A 61 -22.26 1.59 -9.28
N THR A 62 -23.13 2.20 -8.47
CA THR A 62 -24.52 1.78 -8.26
C THR A 62 -25.40 2.58 -9.21
N GLN A 63 -26.03 1.88 -10.18
CA GLN A 63 -26.91 2.49 -11.16
C GLN A 63 -28.22 2.98 -10.55
N ALA A 64 -28.66 4.17 -10.97
CA ALA A 64 -30.02 4.63 -10.75
C ALA A 64 -31.00 3.74 -11.52
N LYS A 65 -32.00 3.25 -10.80
CA LYS A 65 -33.11 2.47 -11.34
C LYS A 65 -34.32 3.38 -11.49
N HIS A 66 -34.94 3.37 -12.67
CA HIS A 66 -36.13 4.17 -12.92
C HIS A 66 -37.33 3.70 -12.08
N GLN A 67 -37.33 2.44 -11.64
CA GLN A 67 -38.36 1.89 -10.75
C GLN A 67 -38.40 2.57 -9.38
N ASP A 68 -37.30 3.20 -8.95
CA ASP A 68 -37.23 3.90 -7.66
C ASP A 68 -37.88 5.30 -7.72
N GLY A 69 -38.31 5.74 -8.91
CA GLY A 69 -39.03 6.99 -9.12
C GLY A 69 -38.27 8.20 -8.55
N PRO A 70 -38.91 9.08 -7.75
CA PRO A 70 -38.26 10.25 -7.17
C PRO A 70 -37.09 9.95 -6.23
N ARG A 71 -36.99 8.71 -5.71
CA ARG A 71 -35.91 8.29 -4.80
C ARG A 71 -34.71 7.70 -5.53
N MET A 72 -34.71 7.71 -6.86
CA MET A 72 -33.59 7.20 -7.64
C MET A 72 -32.31 7.96 -7.29
N PHE A 73 -31.22 7.23 -7.13
CA PHE A 73 -29.89 7.81 -6.94
C PHE A 73 -28.85 6.99 -7.68
N ALA A 74 -27.76 7.65 -8.03
CA ALA A 74 -26.61 7.04 -8.67
C ALA A 74 -25.40 7.30 -7.78
N GLU A 75 -24.67 6.26 -7.41
CA GLU A 75 -23.58 6.35 -6.42
C GLU A 75 -22.28 5.84 -7.01
N LEU A 76 -21.23 6.66 -6.95
CA LEU A 76 -19.85 6.23 -7.20
C LEU A 76 -19.13 6.05 -5.87
N ARG A 77 -18.69 4.83 -5.58
CA ARG A 77 -17.95 4.52 -4.35
C ARG A 77 -16.69 3.72 -4.60
N ALA A 78 -15.70 3.92 -3.75
CA ALA A 78 -14.56 3.00 -3.69
C ALA A 78 -14.98 1.69 -3.01
N LYS A 79 -14.45 0.57 -3.47
CA LYS A 79 -14.60 -0.73 -2.78
C LYS A 79 -14.03 -0.63 -1.35
N PRO A 80 -14.57 -1.35 -0.36
CA PRO A 80 -14.21 -1.16 1.05
C PRO A 80 -12.70 -1.27 1.35
N GLU A 81 -12.02 -2.27 0.79
CA GLU A 81 -10.58 -2.46 1.00
C GLU A 81 -9.73 -1.38 0.32
N GLN A 82 -10.17 -0.88 -0.83
CA GLN A 82 -9.52 0.23 -1.53
C GLN A 82 -9.78 1.55 -0.82
N ALA A 83 -11.00 1.77 -0.31
CA ALA A 83 -11.40 2.98 0.39
C ALA A 83 -10.54 3.21 1.64
N LYS A 84 -10.23 2.15 2.38
CA LYS A 84 -9.28 2.16 3.51
C LYS A 84 -7.91 2.79 3.16
N VAL A 85 -7.43 2.59 1.93
CA VAL A 85 -6.14 3.11 1.48
C VAL A 85 -6.29 4.47 0.80
N LEU A 86 -7.31 4.61 -0.04
CA LEU A 86 -7.59 5.82 -0.82
C LEU A 86 -8.11 6.98 0.03
N GLY A 87 -8.73 6.72 1.19
CA GLY A 87 -9.20 7.76 2.09
C GLY A 87 -8.10 8.77 2.44
N TYR A 88 -6.89 8.28 2.75
CA TYR A 88 -5.74 9.15 2.99
C TYR A 88 -5.31 9.98 1.76
N GLN A 89 -5.55 9.49 0.55
CA GLN A 89 -5.24 10.24 -0.68
C GLN A 89 -6.30 11.29 -1.01
N ILE A 90 -7.53 11.08 -0.59
CA ILE A 90 -8.67 11.98 -0.82
C ILE A 90 -8.72 13.05 0.27
N ASP A 91 -8.74 12.63 1.53
CA ASP A 91 -8.96 13.49 2.68
C ASP A 91 -7.66 13.92 3.37
N GLY A 92 -6.54 13.31 3.00
CA GLY A 92 -5.26 13.53 3.70
C GLY A 92 -5.26 12.86 5.07
N GLY A 93 -4.41 13.37 5.96
CA GLY A 93 -4.38 12.97 7.37
C GLY A 93 -3.12 12.20 7.76
N GLU A 94 -3.19 11.45 8.85
CA GLU A 94 -2.07 10.69 9.40
C GLU A 94 -2.43 9.22 9.47
N ARG A 95 -1.63 8.37 8.84
CA ARG A 95 -1.67 6.92 9.06
C ARG A 95 -0.87 6.57 10.30
N ARG A 96 -1.42 5.74 11.18
CA ARG A 96 -0.85 5.31 12.46
C ARG A 96 -0.77 3.78 12.55
N LYS A 97 -0.13 3.28 13.60
CA LYS A 97 -0.12 1.84 13.91
C LYS A 97 -1.54 1.28 13.97
N GLY A 98 -1.76 0.09 13.39
CA GLY A 98 -3.08 -0.53 13.31
C GLY A 98 -3.94 -0.10 12.12
N ASP A 99 -3.60 1.00 11.44
CA ASP A 99 -4.32 1.43 10.25
C ASP A 99 -4.06 0.51 9.04
N PRO A 100 -4.92 0.55 8.02
CA PRO A 100 -4.72 -0.21 6.79
C PRO A 100 -3.34 0.04 6.15
N GLY A 101 -2.58 -1.05 5.96
CA GLY A 101 -1.21 -0.99 5.41
C GLY A 101 -0.13 -0.62 6.44
N ALA A 102 -0.49 -0.36 7.69
CA ALA A 102 0.44 -0.31 8.82
C ALA A 102 0.60 -1.69 9.47
N THR A 103 1.66 -1.84 10.27
CA THR A 103 1.80 -3.00 11.15
C THR A 103 1.07 -2.73 12.48
N ARG A 104 1.01 -3.74 13.35
CA ARG A 104 0.52 -3.61 14.73
C ARG A 104 1.31 -2.58 15.54
N TYR A 105 2.57 -2.33 15.19
CA TYR A 105 3.49 -1.54 16.01
C TYR A 105 3.86 -0.21 15.37
N ASP A 106 3.83 -0.12 14.04
CA ASP A 106 4.42 0.97 13.29
C ASP A 106 3.96 1.04 11.83
N VAL A 107 4.27 2.15 11.16
CA VAL A 107 3.91 2.39 9.77
C VAL A 107 5.15 2.23 8.89
N PRO A 108 5.15 1.28 7.94
CA PRO A 108 6.21 1.20 6.92
C PRO A 108 6.13 2.43 6.00
N VAL A 109 7.22 3.19 5.89
CA VAL A 109 7.25 4.46 5.12
C VAL A 109 8.16 4.42 3.90
N GLY A 110 9.00 3.40 3.77
CA GLY A 110 9.87 3.24 2.62
C GLY A 110 10.64 1.93 2.65
N ALA A 111 11.17 1.53 1.50
CA ALA A 111 12.04 0.38 1.35
C ALA A 111 13.11 0.68 0.31
N ASP A 112 14.22 -0.05 0.37
CA ASP A 112 15.23 -0.03 -0.68
C ASP A 112 14.68 -0.59 -2.00
N VAL A 113 15.29 -0.20 -3.11
CA VAL A 113 14.87 -0.57 -4.47
C VAL A 113 14.77 -2.09 -4.65
N ALA A 114 15.63 -2.88 -4.01
CA ALA A 114 15.56 -4.35 -4.06
C ALA A 114 14.35 -4.95 -3.32
N HIS A 115 13.67 -4.13 -2.51
CA HIS A 115 12.51 -4.49 -1.70
C HIS A 115 11.26 -3.68 -2.08
N THR A 116 11.32 -2.89 -3.14
CA THR A 116 10.16 -2.24 -3.76
C THR A 116 9.60 -3.09 -4.89
N ASP A 117 8.29 -3.05 -5.10
CA ASP A 117 7.66 -3.60 -6.29
C ASP A 117 7.81 -2.66 -7.50
N GLN A 118 7.35 -3.12 -8.67
CA GLN A 118 7.35 -2.31 -9.89
C GLN A 118 6.55 -1.00 -9.77
N PHE A 119 5.68 -0.89 -8.76
CA PHE A 119 4.86 0.27 -8.48
C PHE A 119 5.47 1.19 -7.41
N GLY A 120 6.71 0.92 -6.97
CA GLY A 120 7.40 1.71 -5.94
C GLY A 120 6.91 1.46 -4.51
N GLY A 121 5.94 0.56 -4.32
CA GLY A 121 5.47 0.14 -3.00
C GLY A 121 6.38 -0.91 -2.38
N ILE A 122 6.24 -1.19 -1.08
CA ILE A 122 6.99 -2.27 -0.44
C ILE A 122 6.51 -3.62 -0.98
N ALA A 123 7.43 -4.40 -1.55
CA ALA A 123 7.09 -5.67 -2.18
C ALA A 123 6.41 -6.65 -1.23
N ARG A 124 5.45 -7.42 -1.75
CA ARG A 124 4.68 -8.38 -0.94
C ARG A 124 5.60 -9.36 -0.22
N GLY A 125 5.48 -9.41 1.09
CA GLY A 125 6.29 -10.30 1.94
C GLY A 125 7.73 -9.85 2.17
N ALA A 126 8.20 -8.73 1.59
CA ALA A 126 9.52 -8.18 1.89
C ALA A 126 9.69 -7.91 3.39
N LEU A 127 8.68 -7.33 4.02
CA LEU A 127 8.62 -7.13 5.47
C LEU A 127 8.80 -8.44 6.25
N LYS A 128 8.04 -9.48 5.89
CA LYS A 128 8.10 -10.80 6.55
C LYS A 128 9.48 -11.45 6.38
N LYS A 129 10.06 -11.35 5.18
CA LYS A 129 11.42 -11.85 4.88
C LYS A 129 12.47 -11.10 5.71
N ALA A 130 12.44 -9.77 5.71
CA ALA A 130 13.35 -8.94 6.50
C ALA A 130 13.26 -9.24 8.00
N ALA A 131 12.03 -9.37 8.52
CA ALA A 131 11.79 -9.74 9.91
C ALA A 131 12.36 -11.13 10.26
N LYS A 132 12.15 -12.13 9.40
CA LYS A 132 12.67 -13.49 9.60
C LYS A 132 14.20 -13.53 9.59
N ILE A 133 14.83 -12.83 8.64
CA ILE A 133 16.30 -12.75 8.55
C ILE A 133 16.86 -12.06 9.81
N ALA A 134 16.26 -10.94 10.22
CA ALA A 134 16.69 -10.22 11.41
C ALA A 134 16.50 -11.02 12.71
N ALA A 135 15.41 -11.78 12.83
CA ALA A 135 15.17 -12.66 13.98
C ALA A 135 16.20 -13.80 14.06
N LYS A 136 16.52 -14.43 12.91
CA LYS A 136 17.56 -15.45 12.83
C LYS A 136 18.93 -14.87 13.21
N GLU A 137 19.28 -13.72 12.65
CA GLU A 137 20.54 -13.03 12.95
C GLU A 137 20.65 -12.68 14.44
N LYS A 138 19.57 -12.18 15.06
CA LYS A 138 19.51 -11.92 16.50
C LYS A 138 19.80 -13.19 17.31
N LYS A 139 19.13 -14.30 16.98
CA LYS A 139 19.30 -15.59 17.67
C LYS A 139 20.74 -16.11 17.53
N ASP A 140 21.26 -16.12 16.31
CA ASP A 140 22.62 -16.59 16.02
C ASP A 140 23.66 -15.76 16.80
N ARG A 141 23.48 -14.43 16.87
CA ARG A 141 24.35 -13.55 17.67
C ARG A 141 24.24 -13.79 19.17
N THR A 142 23.03 -14.01 19.70
CA THR A 142 22.86 -14.31 21.14
C THR A 142 23.51 -15.64 21.51
N THR A 143 23.33 -16.67 20.69
CA THR A 143 23.95 -18.00 20.90
C THR A 143 25.48 -17.90 20.82
N LEU A 144 26.02 -17.16 19.87
CA LEU A 144 27.47 -16.93 19.78
C LEU A 144 28.02 -16.15 20.98
N LYS A 145 27.29 -15.14 21.47
CA LYS A 145 27.67 -14.40 22.68
C LYS A 145 27.72 -15.34 23.89
N ALA A 146 26.70 -16.18 24.08
CA ALA A 146 26.65 -17.15 25.16
C ALA A 146 27.80 -18.17 25.10
N ARG A 147 28.06 -18.75 23.92
CA ARG A 147 29.19 -19.68 23.70
C ARG A 147 30.55 -19.04 24.03
N ARG A 148 30.75 -17.78 23.67
CA ARG A 148 31.98 -17.04 24.01
C ARG A 148 32.14 -16.84 25.51
N VAL A 149 31.06 -16.51 26.22
CA VAL A 149 31.08 -16.33 27.68
C VAL A 149 31.38 -17.67 28.37
N ALA A 150 30.68 -18.74 28.00
CA ALA A 150 30.90 -20.08 28.55
C ALA A 150 32.34 -20.57 28.36
N LEU A 151 32.90 -20.42 27.16
CA LEU A 151 34.28 -20.83 26.90
C LEU A 151 35.32 -19.94 27.59
N ARG A 152 35.03 -18.65 27.83
CA ARG A 152 35.89 -17.80 28.65
C ARG A 152 35.90 -18.25 30.10
N ALA A 153 34.73 -18.58 30.67
CA ALA A 153 34.63 -19.13 32.01
C ALA A 153 35.39 -20.45 32.15
N GLN A 154 35.25 -21.37 31.17
CA GLN A 154 36.02 -22.62 31.14
C GLN A 154 37.53 -22.39 31.05
N ARG A 155 37.98 -21.34 30.36
CA ARG A 155 39.39 -20.99 30.28
C ARG A 155 39.93 -20.45 31.61
N ILE A 156 39.13 -19.66 32.33
CA ILE A 156 39.49 -19.13 33.66
C ILE A 156 39.54 -20.27 34.69
N ALA A 157 38.58 -21.20 34.65
CA ALA A 157 38.53 -22.36 35.54
C ALA A 157 39.55 -23.46 35.22
N ALA A 158 40.23 -23.40 34.07
CA ALA A 158 41.23 -24.38 33.68
C ALA A 158 42.52 -24.20 34.51
N THR A 159 42.81 -25.19 35.36
CA THR A 159 43.94 -25.19 36.29
C THR A 159 45.24 -25.64 35.64
N SER A 160 45.19 -26.48 34.59
CA SER A 160 46.38 -26.91 33.84
C SER A 160 46.53 -26.23 32.48
N ASP A 161 47.76 -26.04 32.02
CA ASP A 161 48.05 -25.45 30.72
C ASP A 161 47.53 -26.29 29.55
N LYS A 162 47.50 -27.61 29.68
CA LYS A 162 46.90 -28.52 28.70
C LYS A 162 45.39 -28.31 28.55
N GLN A 163 44.68 -28.04 29.66
CA GLN A 163 43.25 -27.69 29.64
C GLN A 163 43.03 -26.30 29.03
N ARG A 164 43.86 -25.31 29.39
CA ARG A 164 43.82 -23.96 28.80
C ARG A 164 44.05 -24.00 27.30
N ALA A 165 44.98 -24.81 26.81
CA ALA A 165 45.26 -25.01 25.39
C ALA A 165 44.06 -25.65 24.66
N ARG A 166 43.42 -26.67 25.24
CA ARG A 166 42.23 -27.33 24.67
C ARG A 166 41.03 -26.39 24.57
N VAL A 167 40.76 -25.60 25.63
CA VAL A 167 39.72 -24.55 25.59
C VAL A 167 40.10 -23.45 24.60
N GLY A 168 41.38 -23.09 24.51
CA GLY A 168 41.93 -22.16 23.53
C GLY A 168 41.66 -22.59 22.08
N MET A 169 41.81 -23.87 21.76
CA MET A 169 41.47 -24.44 20.45
C MET A 169 39.96 -24.37 20.17
N ARG A 170 39.11 -24.71 21.14
CA ARG A 170 37.64 -24.60 21.03
C ARG A 170 37.15 -23.15 20.89
N LEU A 171 37.91 -22.19 21.40
CA LEU A 171 37.68 -20.76 21.23
C LEU A 171 38.04 -20.24 19.82
N GLN A 172 38.98 -20.88 19.10
CA GLN A 172 39.44 -20.44 17.77
C GLN A 172 38.29 -20.17 16.78
N PRO A 173 37.34 -21.09 16.52
CA PRO A 173 36.23 -20.84 15.59
C PRO A 173 35.23 -19.79 16.08
N LEU A 174 35.26 -19.47 17.38
CA LEU A 174 34.41 -18.47 18.02
C LEU A 174 35.13 -17.13 18.21
N LYS A 175 36.42 -17.04 17.86
CA LYS A 175 37.19 -15.79 17.92
C LYS A 175 36.50 -14.72 17.07
N TRP A 176 36.75 -13.47 17.45
CA TRP A 176 36.17 -12.29 16.81
C TRP A 176 36.35 -12.34 15.29
N ILE A 177 37.42 -12.90 14.77
CA ILE A 177 37.75 -12.86 13.34
C ILE A 177 36.74 -13.65 12.47
N ALA A 178 36.20 -14.78 12.94
CA ALA A 178 35.37 -15.69 12.14
C ALA A 178 33.87 -15.30 12.01
N LYS A 179 33.27 -14.68 13.04
CA LYS A 179 31.87 -14.17 13.04
C LYS A 179 31.72 -12.97 13.99
N SER A 180 32.42 -11.87 13.73
CA SER A 180 32.32 -10.64 14.56
C SER A 180 31.16 -9.75 14.17
N ARG A 181 30.95 -8.72 15.01
CA ARG A 181 30.07 -7.55 14.88
C ARG A 181 29.82 -7.00 13.47
N GLY A 182 30.73 -7.22 12.52
CA GLY A 182 30.67 -6.77 11.12
C GLY A 182 30.50 -7.88 10.07
N ALA A 183 30.05 -9.08 10.45
CA ALA A 183 29.53 -10.03 9.45
C ALA A 183 28.27 -9.43 8.79
N ALA A 184 28.13 -9.67 7.49
CA ALA A 184 26.95 -9.30 6.72
C ALA A 184 25.71 -9.88 7.41
N GLY A 185 24.62 -9.10 7.43
CA GLY A 185 23.39 -9.54 8.09
C GLY A 185 22.42 -8.39 8.31
N THR A 186 21.14 -8.74 8.44
CA THR A 186 20.05 -7.79 8.66
C THR A 186 19.73 -7.66 10.14
N PHE A 187 19.52 -6.45 10.62
CA PHE A 187 19.06 -6.19 11.99
C PHE A 187 17.97 -5.12 12.00
N PHE A 188 17.18 -5.07 13.07
CA PHE A 188 16.22 -3.99 13.31
C PHE A 188 16.82 -2.99 14.29
N GLY A 189 16.71 -1.69 14.00
CA GLY A 189 17.20 -0.64 14.89
C GLY A 189 17.09 0.75 14.27
N THR A 190 17.58 1.74 15.00
CA THR A 190 17.62 3.14 14.56
C THR A 190 19.03 3.50 14.15
N VAL A 191 19.21 3.98 12.91
CA VAL A 191 20.49 4.46 12.37
C VAL A 191 20.24 5.82 11.74
N GLY A 192 20.99 6.84 12.15
CA GLY A 192 20.82 8.21 11.64
C GLY A 192 19.41 8.77 11.82
N GLY A 193 18.74 8.46 12.93
CA GLY A 193 17.35 8.88 13.21
C GLY A 193 16.26 8.06 12.48
N VAL A 194 16.63 7.17 11.56
CA VAL A 194 15.67 6.34 10.82
C VAL A 194 15.55 4.96 11.47
N ARG A 195 14.34 4.64 11.93
CA ARG A 195 14.00 3.32 12.49
C ARG A 195 13.71 2.35 11.34
N GLY A 196 14.35 1.18 11.34
CA GLY A 196 14.26 0.30 10.18
C GLY A 196 14.90 -1.07 10.34
N TYR A 197 14.66 -1.91 9.34
CA TYR A 197 15.54 -3.02 9.04
C TYR A 197 16.74 -2.49 8.26
N TRP A 198 17.94 -2.89 8.67
CA TRP A 198 19.21 -2.46 8.09
C TRP A 198 20.05 -3.67 7.75
N ALA A 199 20.64 -3.68 6.56
CA ALA A 199 21.65 -4.65 6.15
C ALA A 199 23.04 -4.08 6.41
N ARG A 200 23.88 -4.88 7.09
CA ARG A 200 25.29 -4.57 7.32
C ARG A 200 26.07 -4.75 6.02
N PRO A 201 27.04 -3.88 5.72
CA PRO A 201 27.91 -4.05 4.57
C PRO A 201 28.69 -5.36 4.69
N GLU A 202 28.99 -5.96 3.55
CA GLU A 202 29.88 -7.11 3.51
C GLU A 202 31.30 -6.68 3.89
N ARG A 203 32.07 -7.62 4.42
CA ARG A 203 33.48 -7.37 4.67
C ARG A 203 34.23 -7.34 3.35
N SER A 204 35.31 -6.57 3.31
CA SER A 204 36.23 -6.72 2.19
C SER A 204 36.77 -8.16 2.16
N PRO A 205 37.03 -8.70 0.95
CA PRO A 205 37.67 -10.01 0.78
C PRO A 205 39.01 -10.15 1.52
N ALA A 206 39.67 -9.02 1.87
CA ALA A 206 40.92 -8.97 2.62
C ALA A 206 40.76 -9.09 4.16
N ALA A 207 39.53 -9.11 4.68
CA ALA A 207 39.28 -9.22 6.12
C ALA A 207 39.64 -10.58 6.76
N PRO A 208 39.48 -11.74 6.08
CA PRO A 208 39.88 -13.04 6.61
C PRO A 208 41.40 -13.27 6.63
N SER A 209 42.15 -12.71 5.68
CA SER A 209 43.59 -12.95 5.46
C SER A 209 44.54 -12.13 6.37
N ARG A 210 44.04 -11.62 7.49
CA ARG A 210 44.79 -10.70 8.37
C ARG A 210 46.06 -11.33 8.97
N ARG A 211 47.18 -10.63 8.86
CA ARG A 211 48.33 -10.76 9.77
C ARG A 211 47.97 -10.16 11.16
N LYS A 212 48.49 -10.77 12.22
CA LYS A 212 48.27 -10.38 13.63
C LYS A 212 48.86 -8.97 13.84
N GLY A 213 48.01 -7.94 14.05
CA GLY A 213 48.46 -6.57 14.36
C GLY A 213 47.76 -5.42 13.60
N LEU A 214 47.13 -5.67 12.44
CA LEU A 214 46.45 -4.61 11.68
C LEU A 214 45.03 -4.33 12.22
N GLN A 215 44.79 -3.13 12.76
CA GLN A 215 43.62 -2.85 13.59
C GLN A 215 42.31 -2.63 12.79
N SER A 216 42.31 -2.03 11.60
CA SER A 216 41.08 -1.77 10.83
C SER A 216 41.18 -2.13 9.35
N VAL A 217 40.33 -3.06 8.90
CA VAL A 217 40.00 -3.21 7.47
C VAL A 217 38.74 -2.37 7.29
N ARG A 218 38.80 -1.34 6.44
CA ARG A 218 37.63 -0.52 6.11
C ARG A 218 36.55 -1.45 5.56
N SER A 219 35.32 -1.35 6.05
CA SER A 219 34.19 -2.04 5.42
C SER A 219 34.04 -1.49 4.00
N ILE A 220 33.86 -2.37 3.01
CA ILE A 220 33.48 -1.96 1.67
C ILE A 220 31.97 -1.75 1.73
N GLY A 221 31.56 -0.50 1.95
CA GLY A 221 30.15 -0.10 1.89
C GLY A 221 29.58 0.50 3.18
N THR A 222 28.46 1.19 2.99
CA THR A 222 27.65 1.83 4.04
C THR A 222 26.53 0.89 4.49
N LEU A 223 25.91 1.20 5.64
CA LEU A 223 24.71 0.50 6.07
C LEU A 223 23.59 0.73 5.06
N LYS A 224 22.99 -0.36 4.58
CA LYS A 224 21.91 -0.30 3.61
C LYS A 224 20.57 -0.41 4.33
N LEU A 225 19.75 0.63 4.24
CA LEU A 225 18.37 0.58 4.72
C LEU A 225 17.61 -0.47 3.90
N VAL A 226 16.88 -1.37 4.55
CA VAL A 226 16.06 -2.39 3.89
C VAL A 226 14.61 -1.93 3.86
N ILE A 227 14.06 -1.61 5.03
CA ILE A 227 12.69 -1.08 5.20
C ILE A 227 12.72 -0.06 6.35
N ALA A 228 12.15 1.12 6.14
CA ALA A 228 11.98 2.16 7.15
C ALA A 228 10.58 2.13 7.77
N PHE A 229 10.53 2.51 9.04
CA PHE A 229 9.32 2.68 9.82
C PHE A 229 9.27 4.05 10.45
N ALA A 230 8.05 4.57 10.56
CA ALA A 230 7.74 5.73 11.36
C ALA A 230 6.57 5.41 12.30
N ASP A 231 6.39 6.22 13.34
CA ASP A 231 5.23 6.09 14.22
C ASP A 231 3.95 6.55 13.53
N LYS A 232 4.09 7.51 12.61
CA LYS A 232 3.02 8.03 11.76
C LYS A 232 3.54 8.38 10.37
N ALA A 233 2.67 8.27 9.37
CA ALA A 233 2.92 8.73 8.01
C ALA A 233 1.91 9.80 7.63
N LYS A 234 2.38 10.99 7.28
CA LYS A 234 1.52 12.11 6.89
C LYS A 234 1.16 12.01 5.41
N TYR A 235 -0.12 12.13 5.11
CA TYR A 235 -0.67 12.11 3.76
C TYR A 235 -1.27 13.47 3.42
N HIS A 236 -1.01 13.91 2.19
CA HIS A 236 -1.59 15.11 1.61
C HIS A 236 -2.76 14.72 0.71
N LYS A 237 -3.77 15.59 0.63
CA LYS A 237 -4.87 15.46 -0.32
C LYS A 237 -4.31 15.55 -1.73
N LYS A 238 -4.30 14.43 -2.44
CA LYS A 238 -3.80 14.31 -3.80
C LYS A 238 -4.94 14.04 -4.78
N LEU A 239 -5.85 13.13 -4.41
CA LEU A 239 -6.96 12.74 -5.25
C LEU A 239 -8.16 13.67 -5.03
N LYS A 240 -8.48 14.49 -6.03
CA LYS A 240 -9.55 15.49 -5.97
C LYS A 240 -10.93 14.88 -6.22
N PHE A 241 -11.38 13.95 -5.37
CA PHE A 241 -12.63 13.22 -5.56
C PHE A 241 -13.85 14.15 -5.67
N ALA A 242 -14.01 15.07 -4.71
CA ALA A 242 -15.13 16.01 -4.69
C ALA A 242 -15.18 16.90 -5.95
N ASP A 243 -14.03 17.44 -6.38
CA ASP A 243 -13.94 18.29 -7.57
C ASP A 243 -14.30 17.53 -8.86
N VAL A 244 -13.87 16.27 -8.96
CA VAL A 244 -14.21 15.41 -10.11
C VAL A 244 -15.71 15.12 -10.13
N MET A 245 -16.30 14.81 -8.98
CA MET A 245 -17.74 14.58 -8.88
C MET A 245 -18.54 15.84 -9.26
N LEU A 246 -18.16 17.01 -8.73
CA LEU A 246 -18.80 18.28 -9.07
C LEU A 246 -18.66 18.65 -10.55
N ARG A 247 -17.51 18.36 -11.16
CA ARG A 247 -17.30 18.62 -12.59
C ARG A 247 -18.17 17.72 -13.45
N ALA A 248 -18.23 16.43 -13.14
CA ALA A 248 -19.01 15.45 -13.88
C ALA A 248 -20.53 15.69 -13.73
N THR A 249 -21.00 16.07 -12.54
CA THR A 249 -22.41 16.47 -12.36
C THR A 249 -22.72 17.72 -13.16
N ARG A 250 -21.89 18.75 -13.14
CA ARG A 250 -22.09 19.97 -13.96
C ARG A 250 -22.06 19.68 -15.47
N SER A 251 -21.19 18.80 -15.93
CA SER A 251 -21.06 18.47 -17.37
C SER A 251 -22.22 17.62 -17.89
N LYS A 252 -22.76 16.71 -17.07
CA LYS A 252 -23.78 15.73 -17.48
C LYS A 252 -25.19 16.03 -16.99
N MET A 253 -25.37 16.64 -15.84
CA MET A 253 -26.69 16.99 -15.29
C MET A 253 -27.11 18.38 -15.75
N ASN A 254 -27.38 18.51 -17.05
CA ASN A 254 -27.94 19.73 -17.64
C ASN A 254 -29.12 19.41 -18.57
N ALA A 255 -29.92 20.43 -18.89
CA ALA A 255 -31.13 20.28 -19.68
C ALA A 255 -30.87 19.65 -21.05
N ALA A 256 -29.77 19.99 -21.72
CA ALA A 256 -29.43 19.46 -23.04
C ALA A 256 -29.13 17.94 -22.98
N ASN A 257 -28.39 17.48 -21.98
CA ASN A 257 -28.14 16.05 -21.77
C ASN A 257 -29.41 15.30 -21.42
N PHE A 258 -30.23 15.85 -20.53
CA PHE A 258 -31.52 15.26 -20.17
C PHE A 258 -32.44 15.15 -21.39
N ALA A 259 -32.54 16.20 -22.21
CA ALA A 259 -33.33 16.18 -23.44
C ALA A 259 -32.85 15.11 -24.43
N ARG A 260 -31.52 14.91 -24.56
CA ARG A 260 -30.96 13.81 -25.37
C ARG A 260 -31.33 12.43 -24.82
N GLU A 261 -31.28 12.24 -23.51
CA GLU A 261 -31.69 10.99 -22.87
C GLU A 261 -33.19 10.73 -23.04
N LEU A 262 -34.02 11.78 -22.93
CA LEU A 262 -35.46 11.70 -23.16
C LEU A 262 -35.78 11.31 -24.60
N ALA A 263 -35.16 11.97 -25.59
CA ALA A 263 -35.31 11.63 -27.00
C ALA A 263 -34.90 10.17 -27.28
N ARG A 264 -33.81 9.70 -26.65
CA ARG A 264 -33.35 8.30 -26.76
C ARG A 264 -34.39 7.31 -26.20
N VAL A 265 -35.00 7.62 -25.05
CA VAL A 265 -36.02 6.77 -24.43
C VAL A 265 -37.28 6.72 -25.30
N GLN A 266 -37.73 7.87 -25.79
CA GLN A 266 -38.90 7.97 -26.67
C GLN A 266 -38.69 7.21 -27.99
N ALA A 267 -37.53 7.36 -28.61
CA ALA A 267 -37.18 6.65 -29.85
C ALA A 267 -37.26 5.12 -29.70
N ARG A 268 -36.80 4.59 -28.55
CA ARG A 268 -36.90 3.15 -28.23
C ARG A 268 -38.32 2.65 -28.04
N ARG A 269 -39.26 3.52 -27.65
CA ARG A 269 -40.67 3.18 -27.52
C ARG A 269 -41.37 3.15 -28.88
N SER A 270 -40.96 4.03 -29.79
CA SER A 270 -41.52 4.12 -31.15
C SER A 270 -40.93 3.11 -32.13
N SER A 271 -39.79 2.51 -31.82
CA SER A 271 -39.24 1.41 -32.61
C SER A 271 -40.02 0.10 -32.32
N PRO A 272 -40.48 -0.62 -33.37
CA PRO A 272 -41.20 -1.88 -33.24
C PRO A 272 -40.34 -3.01 -32.67
#